data_AF-A0A1W9TRK1-F1
#
_entry.id   AF-A0A1W9TRK1-F1
#
_cell.length_a   1.000
_cell.length_b   1.000
_cell.length_c   1.000
_cell.angle_alpha   90.00
_cell.angle_beta   90.00
_cell.angle_gamma   90.00
#
_symmetry.space_group_name_H-M   'P 1'
#
loop_
_entity.id
_entity.type
_entity.pdbx_description
1 polymer ?
#
loop_
_entity_poly.entity_id
_entity_poly.type
_entity_poly.pdbx_seq_one_letter_code
_entity_poly.pdbx_strand_id
1 'polypeptide(L)'
;MTVYAITQLLIAPQDNKVRKHGTGAIPLIRAIPPVPKSNKIQKVTYPATYDLRTLNRVTSVKNQGSCGSCWAFATYSSLESYLTNESTYNFSEQHLIDNHGFDNPPCDGGNADMSVAYLARWSGPMNESAYPYQYGANTPNGVQKHIQEVQMFGKDMDKIKAYITNYGALYTSYSTYDSYYNPTYHSYYYTGDDWEGHAVAIVGWDDNFSRTKFNIDPGSDGAFIVKNSWGTNWSEGDNGYFYVSYQDAFFGKNNFGFMNAENTQTYNTIYSYDPLGWVTSRGYTDGTPMYAANIFQASSSESLKAVSFYSTYYNNTYEVSVYTNLQNATDPSSGTLAFSSSITKANIGYYTVPVTTTVSLVSGQKFAIVVKGIPSDPTNEPWVQAYEDKQSDYSSSASSQLGQSFYSSNGSSWKDFAERIPTANFCIKAFTAGSTSDFTVAINASPLSGDAPLDVQFTTTVTNGTEPFVYSWTFGDSSTSTEENPTHQYTVAGSYTATLTVTDGDSKSKTTSITIKATSITPDCQAEYEKGFQAGYQEGLAKGGCAVLEYDFSISMLCINVLGTKMPIKLDFFYNVNDPYGYYWKYNY
;
A
#
# COMPACT_ATOMS: atom_id res chain seq x y z
N MET A 1 -28.05 -35.24 -6.52
CA MET A 1 -27.37 -34.05 -5.96
C MET A 1 -28.22 -32.84 -6.26
N THR A 2 -29.05 -32.43 -5.31
CA THR A 2 -29.90 -31.25 -5.46
C THR A 2 -29.05 -30.05 -5.05
N VAL A 3 -28.60 -29.27 -6.04
CA VAL A 3 -27.78 -28.07 -5.80
C VAL A 3 -28.71 -26.96 -5.32
N TYR A 4 -28.75 -26.70 -4.02
CA TYR A 4 -29.47 -25.56 -3.48
C TYR A 4 -28.57 -24.32 -3.59
N ALA A 5 -29.01 -23.31 -4.36
CA ALA A 5 -28.59 -21.95 -4.02
C ALA A 5 -29.15 -21.72 -2.61
N ILE A 6 -28.28 -21.52 -1.62
CA ILE A 6 -28.75 -21.12 -0.29
C ILE A 6 -29.21 -19.67 -0.47
N THR A 7 -30.50 -19.52 -0.75
CA THR A 7 -31.17 -18.24 -0.84
C THR A 7 -31.04 -17.57 0.52
N GLN A 8 -30.21 -16.54 0.60
CA GLN A 8 -30.41 -15.53 1.63
C GLN A 8 -31.74 -14.85 1.35
N LEU A 9 -32.49 -14.58 2.42
CA LEU A 9 -33.69 -13.74 2.37
C LEU A 9 -33.31 -12.41 1.74
N LEU A 10 -33.66 -12.22 0.47
CA LEU A 10 -33.67 -10.92 -0.17
C LEU A 10 -34.60 -10.03 0.66
N ILE A 11 -34.06 -8.95 1.22
CA ILE A 11 -34.87 -7.97 1.95
C ILE A 11 -35.76 -7.27 0.90
N ALA A 12 -37.08 -7.32 1.12
CA ALA A 12 -38.05 -6.68 0.24
C ALA A 12 -37.82 -5.16 0.13
N PRO A 13 -38.24 -4.50 -0.98
CA PRO A 13 -38.14 -3.06 -1.14
C PRO A 13 -38.85 -2.35 0.03
N GLN A 14 -38.21 -1.35 0.64
CA GLN A 14 -38.72 -0.69 1.84
C GLN A 14 -39.44 0.62 1.54
N ASP A 15 -40.61 0.79 2.16
CA ASP A 15 -41.44 1.99 2.16
C ASP A 15 -40.74 3.19 2.83
N ASN A 16 -41.04 4.38 2.31
CA ASN A 16 -40.63 5.70 2.79
C ASN A 16 -41.14 6.01 4.22
N LYS A 17 -40.50 5.44 5.26
CA LYS A 17 -40.65 5.91 6.64
C LYS A 17 -39.70 7.08 6.90
N VAL A 18 -40.23 8.16 7.49
CA VAL A 18 -39.50 9.41 7.76
C VAL A 18 -38.31 9.17 8.70
N ARG A 19 -37.09 9.29 8.19
CA ARG A 19 -35.82 9.27 8.95
C ARG A 19 -35.25 10.68 8.97
N LYS A 20 -34.71 11.13 10.12
CA LYS A 20 -34.23 12.53 10.33
C LYS A 20 -33.17 12.97 9.30
N HIS A 21 -32.39 12.05 8.72
CA HIS A 21 -31.17 12.39 7.97
C HIS A 21 -30.95 11.58 6.68
N GLY A 22 -32.03 11.13 6.02
CA GLY A 22 -31.93 10.42 4.73
C GLY A 22 -31.38 8.99 4.87
N THR A 23 -31.39 8.25 3.78
CA THR A 23 -31.00 6.83 3.67
C THR A 23 -29.48 6.64 3.81
N GLY A 24 -28.88 7.01 4.95
CA GLY A 24 -27.42 6.92 5.14
C GLY A 24 -26.88 5.50 5.03
N ALA A 25 -27.25 4.63 5.98
CA ALA A 25 -26.95 3.21 5.90
C ALA A 25 -28.17 2.48 5.33
N ILE A 26 -27.94 1.73 4.24
CA ILE A 26 -28.93 0.82 3.68
C ILE A 26 -28.66 -0.60 4.21
N PRO A 27 -29.66 -1.51 4.21
CA PRO A 27 -29.45 -2.87 4.65
C PRO A 27 -28.32 -3.56 3.89
N LEU A 28 -27.55 -4.40 4.57
CA LEU A 28 -26.73 -5.38 3.88
C LEU A 28 -27.62 -6.26 3.00
N ILE A 29 -27.14 -6.58 1.80
CA ILE A 29 -27.81 -7.53 0.90
C ILE A 29 -27.84 -8.94 1.48
N ARG A 30 -26.93 -9.18 2.43
CA ARG A 30 -26.72 -10.42 3.12
C ARG A 30 -26.56 -10.20 4.62
N ALA A 31 -27.35 -10.93 5.42
CA ALA A 31 -27.22 -10.88 6.87
C ALA A 31 -25.93 -11.59 7.33
N ILE A 32 -25.20 -10.97 8.27
CA ILE A 32 -24.12 -11.65 8.98
C ILE A 32 -24.76 -12.62 9.99
N PRO A 33 -24.48 -13.93 9.92
CA PRO A 33 -25.08 -14.89 10.82
C PRO A 33 -24.62 -14.64 12.27
N PRO A 34 -25.47 -14.96 13.27
CA PRO A 34 -25.09 -14.89 14.67
C PRO A 34 -23.82 -15.71 14.95
N VAL A 35 -23.00 -15.25 15.89
CA VAL A 35 -21.79 -15.97 16.30
C VAL A 35 -22.20 -17.30 16.96
N PRO A 36 -21.82 -18.46 16.38
CA PRO A 36 -22.21 -19.76 16.92
C PRO A 36 -21.47 -20.00 18.24
N LYS A 37 -22.05 -20.85 19.11
CA LYS A 37 -21.47 -21.17 20.43
C LYS A 37 -20.03 -21.68 20.33
N SER A 38 -19.73 -22.49 19.32
CA SER A 38 -18.40 -23.04 19.03
C SER A 38 -17.35 -21.98 18.71
N ASN A 39 -17.79 -20.78 18.30
CA ASN A 39 -16.92 -19.68 17.92
C ASN A 39 -17.00 -18.48 18.86
N LYS A 40 -17.66 -18.63 20.01
CA LYS A 40 -17.53 -17.65 21.09
C LYS A 40 -16.12 -17.75 21.65
N ILE A 41 -15.45 -16.61 21.79
CA ILE A 41 -14.17 -16.60 22.48
C ILE A 41 -14.42 -16.89 23.96
N GLN A 42 -13.46 -17.55 24.62
CA GLN A 42 -13.55 -17.74 26.07
C GLN A 42 -13.68 -16.37 26.72
N LYS A 43 -14.63 -16.22 27.66
CA LYS A 43 -14.84 -14.97 28.37
C LYS A 43 -13.52 -14.52 29.01
N VAL A 44 -12.92 -13.49 28.44
CA VAL A 44 -11.74 -12.82 28.98
C VAL A 44 -12.21 -11.71 29.91
N THR A 45 -11.50 -11.50 31.01
CA THR A 45 -11.75 -10.34 31.86
C THR A 45 -11.19 -9.09 31.17
N TYR A 46 -12.08 -8.30 30.59
CA TYR A 46 -11.76 -6.97 30.07
C TYR A 46 -11.84 -5.92 31.19
N PRO A 47 -11.12 -4.77 31.09
CA PRO A 47 -11.37 -3.65 31.98
C PRO A 47 -12.83 -3.17 31.86
N ALA A 48 -13.38 -2.65 32.96
CA ALA A 48 -14.75 -2.15 32.99
C ALA A 48 -14.97 -1.01 31.97
N THR A 49 -13.93 -0.24 31.68
CA THR A 49 -13.95 0.82 30.68
C THR A 49 -12.76 0.70 29.74
N TYR A 50 -12.98 0.97 28.46
CA TYR A 50 -11.91 1.10 27.47
C TYR A 50 -12.31 2.15 26.45
N ASP A 51 -11.43 3.10 26.16
CA ASP A 51 -11.77 4.25 25.32
C ASP A 51 -10.59 4.60 24.41
N LEU A 52 -10.74 4.32 23.11
CA LEU A 52 -9.70 4.61 22.12
C LEU A 52 -9.38 6.12 22.00
N ARG A 53 -10.28 7.02 22.44
CA ARG A 53 -10.02 8.47 22.49
C ARG A 53 -8.86 8.77 23.44
N THR A 54 -8.86 8.14 24.60
CA THR A 54 -7.81 8.31 25.63
C THR A 54 -6.47 7.72 25.21
N LEU A 55 -6.49 6.81 24.22
CA LEU A 55 -5.32 6.14 23.67
C LEU A 55 -4.81 6.81 22.38
N ASN A 56 -5.42 7.92 21.94
CA ASN A 56 -5.14 8.57 20.65
C ASN A 56 -5.27 7.63 19.44
N ARG A 57 -6.15 6.62 19.54
CA ARG A 57 -6.38 5.61 18.50
C ARG A 57 -7.60 5.92 17.64
N VAL A 58 -8.06 7.17 17.63
CA VAL A 58 -9.16 7.65 16.78
C VAL A 58 -8.83 9.04 16.26
N THR A 59 -9.20 9.29 15.01
CA THR A 59 -9.12 10.61 14.37
C THR A 59 -10.30 11.50 14.78
N SER A 60 -10.25 12.79 14.45
CA SER A 60 -11.35 13.73 14.70
C SER A 60 -12.68 13.27 14.07
N VAL A 61 -13.80 13.66 14.68
CA VAL A 61 -15.13 13.41 14.13
C VAL A 61 -15.38 14.34 12.94
N LYS A 62 -15.47 13.76 11.73
CA LYS A 62 -15.80 14.47 10.49
C LYS A 62 -17.32 14.69 10.37
N ASN A 63 -17.76 15.48 9.40
CA ASN A 63 -19.16 15.86 9.22
C ASN A 63 -19.68 15.50 7.82
N GLN A 64 -20.65 14.60 7.74
CA GLN A 64 -21.29 14.15 6.50
C GLN A 64 -22.33 15.15 5.94
N GLY A 65 -22.71 16.18 6.70
CA GLY A 65 -23.79 17.09 6.31
C GLY A 65 -25.10 16.35 6.03
N SER A 66 -25.75 16.66 4.90
CA SER A 66 -27.03 16.07 4.49
C SER A 66 -26.90 14.85 3.58
N CYS A 67 -25.68 14.42 3.24
CA CYS A 67 -25.45 13.31 2.32
C CYS A 67 -25.62 11.96 3.03
N GLY A 68 -26.32 11.00 2.41
CA GLY A 68 -26.49 9.63 2.90
C GLY A 68 -25.20 8.81 2.79
N SER A 69 -24.22 9.13 3.65
CA SER A 69 -22.83 8.68 3.49
C SER A 69 -22.16 8.19 4.77
N CYS A 70 -22.91 8.05 5.86
CA CYS A 70 -22.39 7.56 7.14
C CYS A 70 -21.62 6.24 7.03
N TRP A 71 -21.98 5.38 6.08
CA TRP A 71 -21.32 4.11 5.80
C TRP A 71 -19.85 4.30 5.38
N ALA A 72 -19.55 5.34 4.60
CA ALA A 72 -18.18 5.72 4.23
C ALA A 72 -17.39 6.19 5.46
N PHE A 73 -17.98 7.10 6.26
CA PHE A 73 -17.34 7.64 7.46
C PHE A 73 -17.08 6.57 8.53
N ALA A 74 -18.00 5.63 8.71
CA ALA A 74 -17.82 4.51 9.63
C ALA A 74 -16.72 3.56 9.15
N THR A 75 -16.61 3.35 7.83
CA THR A 75 -15.56 2.52 7.22
C THR A 75 -14.19 3.13 7.51
N TYR A 76 -14.00 4.42 7.23
CA TYR A 76 -12.72 5.07 7.49
C TYR A 76 -12.47 5.34 8.96
N SER A 77 -13.49 5.52 9.80
CA SER A 77 -13.29 5.54 11.25
C SER A 77 -12.71 4.22 11.78
N SER A 78 -13.12 3.08 11.22
CA SER A 78 -12.53 1.77 11.55
C SER A 78 -11.09 1.66 11.04
N LEU A 79 -10.87 1.92 9.74
CA LEU A 79 -9.56 1.77 9.11
C LEU A 79 -8.51 2.76 9.66
N GLU A 80 -8.84 4.04 9.81
CA GLU A 80 -7.95 5.04 10.39
C GLU A 80 -7.58 4.67 11.83
N SER A 81 -8.54 4.15 12.60
CA SER A 81 -8.28 3.68 13.96
C SER A 81 -7.29 2.51 14.02
N TYR A 82 -7.37 1.57 13.07
CA TYR A 82 -6.38 0.50 12.94
C TYR A 82 -4.98 1.06 12.64
N LEU A 83 -4.89 2.05 11.75
CA LEU A 83 -3.61 2.62 11.28
C LEU A 83 -3.01 3.69 12.20
N THR A 84 -3.74 4.19 13.19
CA THR A 84 -3.27 5.30 14.06
C THR A 84 -1.95 5.05 14.79
N ASN A 85 -1.56 3.79 15.02
CA ASN A 85 -0.25 3.46 15.60
C ASN A 85 0.92 3.71 14.63
N GLU A 86 0.66 3.80 13.32
CA GLU A 86 1.66 4.10 12.29
C GLU A 86 1.73 5.60 12.00
N SER A 87 0.58 6.24 11.80
CA SER A 87 0.46 7.64 11.37
C SER A 87 -0.96 8.15 11.58
N THR A 88 -1.17 9.47 11.59
CA THR A 88 -2.52 10.03 11.48
C THR A 88 -2.96 10.03 10.02
N TYR A 89 -3.97 9.22 9.68
CA TYR A 89 -4.58 9.20 8.36
C TYR A 89 -5.87 10.01 8.35
N ASN A 90 -6.18 10.60 7.19
CA ASN A 90 -7.44 11.29 6.93
C ASN A 90 -7.88 10.92 5.52
N PHE A 91 -8.66 9.85 5.40
CA PHE A 91 -9.11 9.31 4.11
C PHE A 91 -10.34 10.05 3.59
N SER A 92 -10.51 10.03 2.27
CA SER A 92 -11.60 10.69 1.55
C SER A 92 -12.83 9.80 1.49
N GLU A 93 -13.84 10.10 2.32
CA GLU A 93 -15.16 9.48 2.20
C GLU A 93 -15.79 9.74 0.82
N GLN A 94 -15.57 10.94 0.27
CA GLN A 94 -16.14 11.33 -1.02
C GLN A 94 -15.65 10.45 -2.17
N HIS A 95 -14.36 10.11 -2.20
CA HIS A 95 -13.85 9.24 -3.25
C HIS A 95 -14.49 7.85 -3.20
N LEU A 96 -14.72 7.31 -2.00
CA LEU A 96 -15.42 6.04 -1.82
C LEU A 96 -16.90 6.14 -2.24
N ILE A 97 -17.59 7.22 -1.88
CA ILE A 97 -18.98 7.48 -2.26
C ILE A 97 -19.13 7.58 -3.80
N ASP A 98 -18.22 8.29 -4.46
CA ASP A 98 -18.33 8.52 -5.91
C ASP A 98 -17.87 7.32 -6.75
N ASN A 99 -17.07 6.41 -6.16
CA ASN A 99 -16.39 5.34 -6.92
C ASN A 99 -16.67 3.92 -6.39
N HIS A 100 -17.73 3.71 -5.61
CA HIS A 100 -18.10 2.37 -5.10
C HIS A 100 -18.59 1.40 -6.19
N GLY A 101 -19.10 1.90 -7.32
CA GLY A 101 -19.43 1.10 -8.52
C GLY A 101 -20.78 0.36 -8.49
N PHE A 102 -21.44 0.24 -7.35
CA PHE A 102 -22.84 -0.21 -7.21
C PHE A 102 -23.86 0.79 -7.79
N ASP A 103 -25.11 0.35 -7.93
CA ASP A 103 -26.18 1.09 -8.61
C ASP A 103 -26.67 2.34 -7.85
N ASN A 104 -26.50 2.36 -6.52
CA ASN A 104 -26.89 3.51 -5.70
C ASN A 104 -26.13 4.78 -6.13
N PRO A 105 -26.83 5.90 -6.39
CA PRO A 105 -26.15 7.16 -6.63
C PRO A 105 -25.35 7.65 -5.41
N PRO A 106 -24.32 8.49 -5.62
CA PRO A 106 -23.69 9.23 -4.53
C PRO A 106 -24.72 9.89 -3.63
N CYS A 107 -24.53 9.77 -2.31
CA CYS A 107 -25.43 10.28 -1.26
C CYS A 107 -26.80 9.62 -1.09
N ASP A 108 -27.18 8.62 -1.90
CA ASP A 108 -28.45 7.90 -1.74
C ASP A 108 -28.37 6.73 -0.75
N GLY A 109 -27.20 6.54 -0.13
CA GLY A 109 -26.95 5.51 0.87
C GLY A 109 -25.98 4.45 0.41
N GLY A 110 -25.49 3.69 1.38
CA GLY A 110 -24.63 2.53 1.13
C GLY A 110 -24.44 1.70 2.38
N ASN A 111 -23.59 0.69 2.27
CA ASN A 111 -23.36 -0.27 3.35
C ASN A 111 -21.90 -0.73 3.36
N ALA A 112 -21.51 -1.49 4.40
CA ALA A 112 -20.13 -1.94 4.55
C ALA A 112 -19.67 -2.90 3.45
N ASP A 113 -20.57 -3.67 2.82
CA ASP A 113 -20.19 -4.57 1.72
C ASP A 113 -19.71 -3.81 0.49
N MET A 114 -20.34 -2.66 0.22
CA MET A 114 -19.90 -1.74 -0.82
C MET A 114 -18.49 -1.22 -0.53
N SER A 115 -18.22 -0.83 0.72
CA SER A 115 -16.89 -0.42 1.18
C SER A 115 -15.86 -1.54 1.02
N VAL A 116 -16.23 -2.78 1.39
CA VAL A 116 -15.32 -3.94 1.28
C VAL A 116 -14.97 -4.20 -0.19
N ALA A 117 -15.95 -4.22 -1.09
CA ALA A 117 -15.70 -4.43 -2.52
C ALA A 117 -14.81 -3.33 -3.13
N TYR A 118 -15.10 -2.07 -2.78
CA TYR A 118 -14.33 -0.90 -3.19
C TYR A 118 -12.85 -0.98 -2.74
N LEU A 119 -12.61 -1.36 -1.49
CA LEU A 119 -11.24 -1.47 -0.95
C LEU A 119 -10.53 -2.74 -1.43
N ALA A 120 -11.24 -3.88 -1.54
CA ALA A 120 -10.69 -5.16 -1.97
C ALA A 120 -10.25 -5.17 -3.45
N ARG A 121 -10.80 -4.27 -4.28
CA ARG A 121 -10.34 -4.07 -5.67
C ARG A 121 -9.34 -2.91 -5.82
N TRP A 122 -8.83 -2.40 -4.69
CA TRP A 122 -7.87 -1.30 -4.61
C TRP A 122 -8.30 0.00 -5.28
N SER A 123 -9.61 0.30 -5.27
CA SER A 123 -10.07 1.62 -5.70
C SER A 123 -9.72 2.73 -4.69
N GLY A 124 -9.35 2.38 -3.45
CA GLY A 124 -8.95 3.31 -2.40
C GLY A 124 -8.30 2.61 -1.20
N PRO A 125 -8.07 3.32 -0.09
CA PRO A 125 -8.50 4.69 0.19
C PRO A 125 -7.61 5.77 -0.45
N MET A 126 -8.19 6.94 -0.73
CA MET A 126 -7.46 8.17 -1.05
C MET A 126 -7.41 9.11 0.15
N ASN A 127 -6.47 10.06 0.17
CA ASN A 127 -6.46 11.12 1.19
C ASN A 127 -7.55 12.16 0.94
N GLU A 128 -8.13 12.67 2.03
CA GLU A 128 -9.11 13.75 2.02
C GLU A 128 -8.58 15.02 1.34
N SER A 129 -7.29 15.33 1.48
CA SER A 129 -6.67 16.48 0.80
C SER A 129 -6.66 16.36 -0.74
N ALA A 130 -6.64 15.14 -1.27
CA ALA A 130 -6.64 14.89 -2.71
C ALA A 130 -8.05 14.87 -3.31
N TYR A 131 -9.04 14.45 -2.52
CA TYR A 131 -10.44 14.37 -2.93
C TYR A 131 -11.35 14.82 -1.78
N PRO A 132 -11.48 16.13 -1.52
CA PRO A 132 -12.21 16.58 -0.34
C PRO A 132 -13.72 16.32 -0.41
N TYR A 133 -14.29 16.13 0.78
CA TYR A 133 -15.70 15.94 0.98
C TYR A 133 -16.54 17.11 0.44
N GLN A 134 -17.59 16.82 -0.33
CA GLN A 134 -18.48 17.77 -1.04
C GLN A 134 -17.87 18.61 -2.17
N TYR A 135 -16.55 18.60 -2.37
CA TYR A 135 -15.90 19.40 -3.43
C TYR A 135 -15.41 18.55 -4.62
N GLY A 136 -15.22 17.25 -4.44
CA GLY A 136 -14.76 16.37 -5.51
C GLY A 136 -13.23 16.37 -5.68
N ALA A 137 -12.74 15.86 -6.80
CA ALA A 137 -11.30 15.72 -7.06
C ALA A 137 -10.58 17.08 -7.17
N ASN A 138 -9.58 17.32 -6.32
CA ASN A 138 -8.62 18.42 -6.50
C ASN A 138 -7.43 18.00 -7.38
N THR A 139 -7.11 16.71 -7.42
CA THR A 139 -6.02 16.11 -8.21
C THR A 139 -6.35 14.66 -8.56
N PRO A 140 -5.90 14.12 -9.70
CA PRO A 140 -5.91 12.68 -9.90
C PRO A 140 -4.77 12.04 -9.10
N ASN A 141 -5.12 11.02 -8.32
CA ASN A 141 -4.29 9.91 -7.84
C ASN A 141 -3.68 9.96 -6.43
N GLY A 142 -3.78 8.77 -5.83
CA GLY A 142 -2.99 8.30 -4.69
C GLY A 142 -3.82 7.36 -3.84
N VAL A 143 -4.01 6.10 -4.27
CA VAL A 143 -4.41 5.05 -3.32
C VAL A 143 -3.30 4.98 -2.26
N GLN A 144 -3.68 5.04 -0.99
CA GLN A 144 -2.73 5.15 0.12
C GLN A 144 -2.36 3.77 0.67
N LYS A 145 -3.32 2.86 0.70
CA LYS A 145 -3.18 1.53 1.27
C LYS A 145 -3.97 0.52 0.45
N HIS A 146 -3.54 -0.74 0.48
CA HIS A 146 -4.26 -1.88 -0.05
C HIS A 146 -4.76 -2.73 1.13
N ILE A 147 -6.08 -2.82 1.30
CA ILE A 147 -6.68 -3.64 2.35
C ILE A 147 -6.44 -5.12 2.06
N GLN A 148 -5.90 -5.83 3.05
CA GLN A 148 -5.67 -7.28 2.95
C GLN A 148 -6.71 -8.08 3.74
N GLU A 149 -7.36 -7.48 4.74
CA GLU A 149 -8.29 -8.20 5.60
C GLU A 149 -9.48 -7.32 6.06
N VAL A 150 -10.69 -7.87 5.97
CA VAL A 150 -11.85 -7.31 6.65
C VAL A 150 -12.54 -8.42 7.43
N GLN A 151 -12.60 -8.30 8.75
CA GLN A 151 -13.30 -9.26 9.60
C GLN A 151 -14.76 -8.85 9.79
N MET A 152 -15.67 -9.80 9.64
CA MET A 152 -17.11 -9.65 9.76
C MET A 152 -17.66 -10.61 10.83
N PHE A 153 -18.46 -10.10 11.75
CA PHE A 153 -19.09 -10.95 12.76
C PHE A 153 -20.34 -10.31 13.36
N GLY A 154 -21.24 -11.18 13.84
CA GLY A 154 -22.48 -10.79 14.51
C GLY A 154 -22.27 -10.31 15.95
N LYS A 155 -23.35 -9.91 16.61
CA LYS A 155 -23.32 -9.39 17.99
C LYS A 155 -22.77 -10.43 18.98
N ASP A 156 -21.57 -10.18 19.49
CA ASP A 156 -20.96 -10.90 20.59
C ASP A 156 -20.03 -9.96 21.36
N MET A 157 -20.34 -9.73 22.63
CA MET A 157 -19.66 -8.71 23.45
C MET A 157 -18.16 -8.97 23.59
N ASP A 158 -17.78 -10.23 23.82
CA ASP A 158 -16.38 -10.58 24.03
C ASP A 158 -15.62 -10.39 22.70
N LYS A 159 -16.19 -10.79 21.56
CA LYS A 159 -15.58 -10.51 20.25
C LYS A 159 -15.44 -9.03 19.94
N ILE A 160 -16.47 -8.22 20.21
CA ILE A 160 -16.41 -6.76 20.00
C ILE A 160 -15.30 -6.16 20.87
N LYS A 161 -15.26 -6.50 22.17
CA LYS A 161 -14.21 -6.03 23.08
C LYS A 161 -12.82 -6.50 22.63
N ALA A 162 -12.65 -7.76 22.27
CA ALA A 162 -11.39 -8.31 21.76
C ALA A 162 -10.92 -7.59 20.49
N TYR A 163 -11.84 -7.31 19.56
CA TYR A 163 -11.50 -6.60 18.34
C TYR A 163 -11.01 -5.19 18.66
N ILE A 164 -11.77 -4.44 19.48
CA ILE A 164 -11.45 -3.06 19.83
C ILE A 164 -10.10 -2.95 20.55
N THR A 165 -9.80 -3.87 21.48
CA THR A 165 -8.52 -3.85 22.18
C THR A 165 -7.34 -4.11 21.24
N ASN A 166 -7.49 -5.08 20.33
CA ASN A 166 -6.37 -5.55 19.52
C ASN A 166 -6.17 -4.72 18.25
N TYR A 167 -7.25 -4.26 17.63
CA TYR A 167 -7.24 -3.76 16.26
C TYR A 167 -7.77 -2.33 16.14
N GLY A 168 -8.56 -1.83 17.09
CA GLY A 168 -9.09 -0.47 17.06
C GLY A 168 -10.59 -0.44 16.71
N ALA A 169 -11.06 0.69 16.20
CA ALA A 169 -12.49 0.93 16.04
C ALA A 169 -13.16 -0.04 15.07
N LEU A 170 -14.42 -0.36 15.36
CA LEU A 170 -15.20 -1.35 14.62
C LEU A 170 -16.40 -0.68 13.96
N TYR A 171 -16.57 -0.80 12.64
CA TYR A 171 -17.77 -0.36 11.95
C TYR A 171 -18.98 -1.14 12.47
N THR A 172 -20.09 -0.45 12.74
CA THR A 172 -21.40 -1.06 12.92
C THR A 172 -22.52 -0.11 12.49
N SER A 173 -23.77 -0.54 12.63
CA SER A 173 -24.94 0.27 12.33
C SER A 173 -26.04 0.09 13.39
N TYR A 174 -26.98 1.03 13.41
CA TYR A 174 -28.20 0.98 14.23
C TYR A 174 -29.39 1.60 13.51
N SER A 175 -30.58 1.22 13.97
CA SER A 175 -31.84 1.88 13.61
C SER A 175 -31.88 3.27 14.23
N THR A 176 -32.24 4.31 13.48
CA THR A 176 -32.22 5.70 13.96
C THR A 176 -33.61 6.26 14.22
N TYR A 177 -33.92 6.50 15.49
CA TYR A 177 -35.19 7.09 15.91
C TYR A 177 -34.99 8.09 17.05
N ASP A 178 -35.38 9.34 16.85
CA ASP A 178 -35.16 10.43 17.81
C ASP A 178 -35.73 10.15 19.21
N SER A 179 -36.88 9.47 19.28
CA SER A 179 -37.52 9.13 20.55
C SER A 179 -36.65 8.27 21.47
N TYR A 180 -35.66 7.57 20.92
CA TYR A 180 -34.76 6.67 21.66
C TYR A 180 -33.42 7.34 22.00
N TYR A 181 -33.18 8.58 21.55
CA TYR A 181 -31.97 9.35 21.86
C TYR A 181 -32.20 10.29 23.05
N ASN A 182 -31.32 10.22 24.05
CA ASN A 182 -31.28 11.15 25.17
C ASN A 182 -30.20 12.21 24.93
N PRO A 183 -30.57 13.47 24.62
CA PRO A 183 -29.61 14.53 24.33
C PRO A 183 -28.90 15.09 25.57
N THR A 184 -29.41 14.83 26.78
CA THR A 184 -28.75 15.29 28.02
C THR A 184 -27.53 14.46 28.36
N TYR A 185 -27.58 13.16 28.07
CA TYR A 185 -26.51 12.21 28.39
C TYR A 185 -25.84 11.61 27.15
N HIS A 186 -26.19 12.12 25.97
CA HIS A 186 -25.68 11.66 24.68
C HIS A 186 -25.80 10.14 24.55
N SER A 187 -26.98 9.58 24.83
CA SER A 187 -27.16 8.14 24.93
C SER A 187 -28.32 7.64 24.09
N TYR A 188 -28.22 6.39 23.63
CA TYR A 188 -29.19 5.80 22.73
C TYR A 188 -29.50 4.35 23.12
N TYR A 189 -30.77 3.99 23.08
CA TYR A 189 -31.21 2.61 23.29
C TYR A 189 -32.49 2.32 22.52
N TYR A 190 -32.39 1.58 21.41
CA TYR A 190 -33.52 1.14 20.61
C TYR A 190 -34.02 -0.25 21.01
N THR A 191 -35.34 -0.39 21.16
CA THR A 191 -36.00 -1.64 21.60
C THR A 191 -36.81 -2.34 20.51
N GLY A 192 -36.89 -1.77 19.30
CA GLY A 192 -37.71 -2.32 18.22
C GLY A 192 -36.97 -3.36 17.36
N ASP A 193 -37.57 -3.72 16.24
CA ASP A 193 -37.12 -4.77 15.32
C ASP A 193 -36.82 -4.26 13.91
N ASP A 194 -36.73 -2.94 13.74
CA ASP A 194 -36.46 -2.32 12.45
C ASP A 194 -35.00 -2.52 11.99
N TRP A 195 -34.73 -2.19 10.73
CA TRP A 195 -33.43 -2.34 10.09
C TRP A 195 -32.48 -1.16 10.37
N GLU A 196 -31.23 -1.27 9.89
CA GLU A 196 -30.22 -0.23 10.04
C GLU A 196 -30.65 1.11 9.43
N GLY A 197 -30.27 2.23 10.02
CA GLY A 197 -30.51 3.55 9.44
C GLY A 197 -29.28 4.42 9.36
N HIS A 198 -28.31 4.16 10.22
CA HIS A 198 -27.09 4.93 10.29
C HIS A 198 -25.91 4.06 10.70
N ALA A 199 -24.76 4.33 10.11
CA ALA A 199 -23.51 3.62 10.34
C ALA A 199 -22.54 4.48 11.13
N VAL A 200 -21.84 3.85 12.06
CA VAL A 200 -20.95 4.49 13.04
C VAL A 200 -19.79 3.56 13.38
N ALA A 201 -18.83 4.04 14.17
CA ALA A 201 -17.75 3.20 14.67
C ALA A 201 -17.83 3.03 16.20
N ILE A 202 -17.75 1.80 16.68
CA ILE A 202 -17.54 1.49 18.10
C ILE A 202 -16.08 1.77 18.42
N VAL A 203 -15.84 2.69 19.37
CA VAL A 203 -14.49 3.13 19.75
C VAL A 203 -14.12 2.78 21.19
N GLY A 204 -15.01 2.07 21.89
CA GLY A 204 -14.81 1.75 23.29
C GLY A 204 -16.09 1.29 23.97
N TRP A 205 -16.01 1.18 25.28
CA TRP A 205 -17.13 0.79 26.13
C TRP A 205 -16.95 1.28 27.57
N ASP A 206 -18.07 1.34 28.29
CA ASP A 206 -18.16 1.61 29.72
C ASP A 206 -19.22 0.69 30.32
N ASP A 207 -18.78 -0.35 31.03
CA ASP A 207 -19.64 -1.34 31.71
C ASP A 207 -20.45 -0.74 32.86
N ASN A 208 -20.05 0.44 33.37
CA ASN A 208 -20.72 1.14 34.46
C ASN A 208 -21.56 2.33 33.97
N PHE A 209 -21.75 2.49 32.65
CA PHE A 209 -22.59 3.56 32.12
C PHE A 209 -24.03 3.37 32.60
N SER A 210 -24.49 4.28 33.46
CA SER A 210 -25.76 4.09 34.17
C SER A 210 -26.95 3.97 33.23
N ARG A 211 -27.76 2.91 33.42
CA ARG A 211 -29.03 2.67 32.73
C ARG A 211 -30.05 3.80 32.86
N THR A 212 -29.92 4.63 33.90
CA THR A 212 -30.80 5.80 34.13
C THR A 212 -30.52 6.97 33.19
N LYS A 213 -29.42 6.91 32.43
CA LYS A 213 -29.05 7.93 31.44
C LYS A 213 -29.71 7.72 30.08
N PHE A 214 -30.50 6.67 29.88
CA PHE A 214 -31.25 6.41 28.64
C PHE A 214 -32.71 6.88 28.80
N ASN A 215 -33.39 7.19 27.68
CA ASN A 215 -34.81 7.54 27.70
C ASN A 215 -35.71 6.37 28.12
N ILE A 216 -35.27 5.15 27.80
CA ILE A 216 -35.92 3.90 28.16
C ILE A 216 -34.89 3.12 28.99
N ASP A 217 -35.28 2.56 30.14
CA ASP A 217 -34.36 1.76 30.97
C ASP A 217 -34.00 0.45 30.24
N PRO A 218 -32.72 0.23 29.87
CA PRO A 218 -32.27 -1.02 29.25
C PRO A 218 -32.27 -2.23 30.19
N GLY A 219 -32.57 -2.05 31.48
CA GLY A 219 -32.63 -3.12 32.49
C GLY A 219 -31.29 -3.40 33.16
N SER A 220 -30.17 -2.94 32.61
CA SER A 220 -28.83 -3.04 33.21
C SER A 220 -27.90 -1.93 32.73
N ASP A 221 -26.91 -1.60 33.53
CA ASP A 221 -25.85 -0.65 33.15
C ASP A 221 -24.98 -1.21 32.00
N GLY A 222 -24.27 -0.32 31.32
CA GLY A 222 -23.31 -0.67 30.28
C GLY A 222 -23.63 -0.08 28.91
N ALA A 223 -22.64 0.55 28.29
CA ALA A 223 -22.78 1.15 26.98
C ALA A 223 -21.50 1.08 26.15
N PHE A 224 -21.66 1.00 24.84
CA PHE A 224 -20.60 1.26 23.88
C PHE A 224 -20.35 2.76 23.76
N ILE A 225 -19.08 3.14 23.54
CA ILE A 225 -18.69 4.50 23.15
C ILE A 225 -18.62 4.53 21.63
N VAL A 226 -19.30 5.48 21.02
CA VAL A 226 -19.55 5.49 19.58
C VAL A 226 -19.05 6.79 18.95
N LYS A 227 -18.24 6.67 17.91
CA LYS A 227 -17.83 7.78 17.04
C LYS A 227 -18.84 7.93 15.91
N ASN A 228 -19.43 9.12 15.81
CA ASN A 228 -20.40 9.46 14.78
C ASN A 228 -19.73 10.16 13.58
N SER A 229 -20.53 10.68 12.65
CA SER A 229 -20.12 11.39 11.43
C SER A 229 -20.85 12.72 11.26
N TRP A 230 -21.28 13.36 12.36
CA TRP A 230 -22.02 14.64 12.36
C TRP A 230 -21.17 15.82 12.83
N GLY A 231 -19.85 15.66 12.85
CA GLY A 231 -18.90 16.67 13.26
C GLY A 231 -18.79 16.83 14.78
N THR A 232 -17.74 17.54 15.21
CA THR A 232 -17.48 17.83 16.62
C THR A 232 -18.47 18.83 17.23
N ASN A 233 -19.11 19.65 16.38
CA ASN A 233 -20.05 20.69 16.81
C ASN A 233 -21.51 20.22 16.85
N TRP A 234 -21.76 18.91 16.69
CA TRP A 234 -23.11 18.36 16.84
C TRP A 234 -23.61 18.57 18.27
N SER A 235 -24.58 19.47 18.43
CA SER A 235 -25.02 19.98 19.73
C SER A 235 -25.69 18.94 20.63
N GLU A 236 -26.19 17.85 20.06
CA GLU A 236 -26.82 16.77 20.83
C GLU A 236 -25.81 15.68 21.21
N GLY A 237 -24.54 15.74 20.78
CA GLY A 237 -23.49 14.77 21.11
C GLY A 237 -22.38 15.32 22.00
N ASP A 238 -21.50 14.44 22.47
CA ASP A 238 -20.28 14.77 23.20
C ASP A 238 -19.12 14.88 22.21
N ASN A 239 -18.90 16.08 21.63
CA ASN A 239 -17.85 16.32 20.63
C ASN A 239 -17.92 15.36 19.43
N GLY A 240 -19.14 14.99 19.02
CA GLY A 240 -19.38 14.04 17.94
C GLY A 240 -19.40 12.55 18.37
N TYR A 241 -19.32 12.27 19.67
CA TYR A 241 -19.46 10.95 20.26
C TYR A 241 -20.79 10.82 21.02
N PHE A 242 -21.21 9.59 21.24
CA PHE A 242 -22.38 9.25 22.06
C PHE A 242 -22.27 7.81 22.57
N TYR A 243 -23.22 7.40 23.41
CA TYR A 243 -23.26 6.10 24.07
C TYR A 243 -24.42 5.27 23.53
N VAL A 244 -24.19 3.99 23.24
CA VAL A 244 -25.26 3.05 22.85
C VAL A 244 -25.33 1.91 23.85
N SER A 245 -26.50 1.67 24.42
CA SER A 245 -26.73 0.57 25.36
C SER A 245 -26.31 -0.78 24.77
N TYR A 246 -25.70 -1.66 25.57
CA TYR A 246 -25.40 -3.03 25.14
C TYR A 246 -26.66 -3.81 24.75
N GLN A 247 -27.80 -3.45 25.32
CA GLN A 247 -29.09 -4.09 25.15
C GLN A 247 -29.81 -3.64 23.87
N ASP A 248 -29.26 -2.66 23.14
CA ASP A 248 -29.84 -2.18 21.90
C ASP A 248 -30.16 -3.34 20.93
N ALA A 249 -31.37 -3.31 20.37
CA ALA A 249 -31.92 -4.41 19.62
C ALA A 249 -31.22 -4.65 18.27
N PHE A 250 -30.54 -3.63 17.70
CA PHE A 250 -29.85 -3.76 16.42
C PHE A 250 -28.34 -3.52 16.51
N PHE A 251 -27.90 -2.60 17.36
CA PHE A 251 -26.49 -2.19 17.41
C PHE A 251 -25.55 -3.36 17.70
N GLY A 252 -24.49 -3.46 16.90
CA GLY A 252 -23.52 -4.55 16.95
C GLY A 252 -23.98 -5.83 16.27
N LYS A 253 -25.14 -5.88 15.58
CA LYS A 253 -25.53 -7.06 14.78
C LYS A 253 -24.67 -7.26 13.54
N ASN A 254 -24.24 -6.17 12.92
CA ASN A 254 -23.38 -6.17 11.74
C ASN A 254 -22.10 -5.44 12.11
N ASN A 255 -20.99 -6.17 12.27
CA ASN A 255 -19.70 -5.57 12.58
C ASN A 255 -18.69 -5.82 11.47
N PHE A 256 -17.93 -4.79 11.12
CA PHE A 256 -16.87 -4.85 10.12
C PHE A 256 -15.60 -4.22 10.66
N GLY A 257 -14.52 -4.98 10.65
CA GLY A 257 -13.21 -4.55 11.08
C GLY A 257 -12.26 -4.45 9.89
N PHE A 258 -11.95 -3.24 9.45
CA PHE A 258 -11.05 -2.99 8.31
C PHE A 258 -9.60 -2.94 8.79
N MET A 259 -8.78 -3.90 8.38
CA MET A 259 -7.46 -4.11 8.97
C MET A 259 -6.45 -4.67 7.97
N ASN A 260 -5.21 -4.83 8.44
CA ASN A 260 -4.08 -5.33 7.67
C ASN A 260 -3.94 -4.56 6.35
N ALA A 261 -3.88 -3.22 6.41
CA ALA A 261 -3.78 -2.38 5.23
C ALA A 261 -2.31 -2.13 4.89
N GLU A 262 -1.87 -2.65 3.75
CA GLU A 262 -0.48 -2.62 3.32
C GLU A 262 -0.20 -1.42 2.40
N ASN A 263 1.08 -1.10 2.20
CA ASN A 263 1.48 -0.06 1.27
C ASN A 263 1.20 -0.49 -0.18
N THR A 264 0.95 0.48 -1.05
CA THR A 264 0.57 0.21 -2.45
C THR A 264 1.69 -0.37 -3.31
N GLN A 265 2.93 -0.41 -2.79
CA GLN A 265 4.07 -1.02 -3.47
C GLN A 265 4.19 -2.53 -3.23
N THR A 266 3.52 -3.10 -2.22
CA THR A 266 3.63 -4.55 -1.92
C THR A 266 3.14 -5.40 -3.09
N TYR A 267 2.10 -4.91 -3.77
CA TYR A 267 1.52 -5.52 -4.97
C TYR A 267 1.18 -4.42 -5.96
N ASN A 268 1.49 -4.61 -7.24
CA ASN A 268 1.26 -3.58 -8.26
C ASN A 268 0.20 -3.96 -9.29
N THR A 269 -0.23 -5.23 -9.32
CA THR A 269 -1.26 -5.71 -10.24
C THR A 269 -2.24 -6.62 -9.52
N ILE A 270 -3.52 -6.47 -9.85
CA ILE A 270 -4.64 -7.27 -9.35
C ILE A 270 -5.34 -7.95 -10.53
N TYR A 271 -5.57 -9.26 -10.40
CA TYR A 271 -6.42 -10.03 -11.30
C TYR A 271 -7.71 -10.37 -10.57
N SER A 272 -8.85 -9.93 -11.11
CA SER A 272 -10.16 -10.22 -10.53
C SER A 272 -11.26 -10.12 -11.59
N TYR A 273 -12.38 -10.80 -11.33
CA TYR A 273 -13.57 -10.76 -12.18
C TYR A 273 -14.83 -10.32 -11.40
N ASP A 274 -14.64 -9.88 -10.17
CA ASP A 274 -15.68 -9.57 -9.18
C ASP A 274 -15.47 -8.14 -8.59
N PRO A 275 -15.56 -7.07 -9.40
CA PRO A 275 -15.39 -5.70 -8.91
C PRO A 275 -16.37 -5.32 -7.78
N LEU A 276 -17.61 -5.81 -7.78
CA LEU A 276 -18.63 -5.59 -6.76
C LEU A 276 -18.56 -6.61 -5.61
N GLY A 277 -17.57 -7.52 -5.64
CA GLY A 277 -17.24 -8.40 -4.54
C GLY A 277 -18.39 -9.33 -4.15
N TRP A 278 -18.50 -9.62 -2.85
CA TRP A 278 -19.42 -10.64 -2.35
C TRP A 278 -20.89 -10.17 -2.40
N VAL A 279 -21.65 -10.62 -3.38
CA VAL A 279 -23.10 -10.36 -3.45
C VAL A 279 -23.89 -11.52 -2.86
N THR A 280 -23.50 -12.75 -3.19
CA THR A 280 -24.23 -13.96 -2.79
C THR A 280 -23.29 -15.16 -2.66
N SER A 281 -23.80 -16.32 -2.27
CA SER A 281 -23.00 -17.53 -2.03
C SER A 281 -23.61 -18.77 -2.65
N ARG A 282 -22.78 -19.70 -3.11
CA ARG A 282 -23.20 -20.98 -3.67
C ARG A 282 -22.55 -22.11 -2.92
N GLY A 283 -23.31 -23.16 -2.65
CA GLY A 283 -22.79 -24.29 -1.91
C GLY A 283 -23.66 -25.53 -1.93
N TYR A 284 -23.31 -26.46 -1.05
CA TYR A 284 -24.08 -27.66 -0.78
C TYR A 284 -24.31 -27.80 0.73
N THR A 285 -25.47 -28.32 1.10
CA THR A 285 -25.86 -28.58 2.51
C THR A 285 -25.84 -30.07 2.85
N ASP A 286 -25.52 -30.94 1.89
CA ASP A 286 -25.55 -32.40 2.03
C ASP A 286 -24.14 -32.99 2.32
N GLY A 287 -23.21 -32.15 2.77
CA GLY A 287 -21.81 -32.52 3.02
C GLY A 287 -20.95 -32.60 1.75
N THR A 288 -21.51 -32.36 0.57
CA THR A 288 -20.73 -32.31 -0.68
C THR A 288 -19.78 -31.11 -0.67
N PRO A 289 -18.46 -31.29 -0.93
CA PRO A 289 -17.54 -30.17 -1.03
C PRO A 289 -17.89 -29.20 -2.14
N MET A 290 -17.58 -27.92 -1.95
CA MET A 290 -17.65 -26.90 -2.99
C MET A 290 -16.25 -26.34 -3.26
N TYR A 291 -15.71 -26.69 -4.42
CA TYR A 291 -14.53 -26.07 -4.98
C TYR A 291 -14.97 -24.93 -5.90
N ALA A 292 -14.36 -23.77 -5.75
CA ALA A 292 -14.48 -22.63 -6.64
C ALA A 292 -13.11 -22.32 -7.24
N ALA A 293 -13.07 -21.87 -8.49
CA ALA A 293 -11.82 -21.49 -9.11
C ALA A 293 -12.01 -20.36 -10.12
N ASN A 294 -11.00 -19.50 -10.23
CA ASN A 294 -10.89 -18.52 -11.30
C ASN A 294 -9.63 -18.84 -12.13
N ILE A 295 -9.75 -18.79 -13.45
CA ILE A 295 -8.63 -18.86 -14.39
C ILE A 295 -8.33 -17.44 -14.86
N PHE A 296 -7.12 -16.97 -14.57
CA PHE A 296 -6.62 -15.67 -15.02
C PHE A 296 -5.59 -15.83 -16.14
N GLN A 297 -5.32 -14.72 -16.83
CA GLN A 297 -4.23 -14.62 -17.79
C GLN A 297 -3.30 -13.48 -17.36
N ALA A 298 -2.04 -13.80 -17.13
CA ALA A 298 -1.04 -12.81 -16.73
C ALA A 298 -0.86 -11.77 -17.84
N SER A 299 -1.00 -10.49 -17.50
CA SER A 299 -0.81 -9.36 -18.41
C SER A 299 0.68 -9.09 -18.69
N SER A 300 1.55 -9.39 -17.71
CA SER A 300 2.99 -9.18 -17.79
C SER A 300 3.75 -10.38 -17.19
N SER A 301 5.07 -10.40 -17.35
CA SER A 301 5.92 -11.38 -16.67
C SER A 301 6.21 -10.91 -15.25
N GLU A 302 5.77 -11.67 -14.26
CA GLU A 302 5.64 -11.20 -12.88
C GLU A 302 5.63 -12.35 -11.87
N SER A 303 5.60 -12.02 -10.59
CA SER A 303 5.50 -13.01 -9.52
C SER A 303 4.15 -12.89 -8.84
N LEU A 304 3.45 -14.02 -8.70
CA LEU A 304 2.26 -14.09 -7.85
C LEU A 304 2.69 -14.03 -6.39
N LYS A 305 2.15 -13.06 -5.66
CA LYS A 305 2.53 -12.74 -4.28
C LYS A 305 1.43 -13.06 -3.27
N ALA A 306 0.16 -13.00 -3.67
CA ALA A 306 -0.95 -13.32 -2.79
C ALA A 306 -2.22 -13.69 -3.56
N VAL A 307 -3.16 -14.29 -2.83
CA VAL A 307 -4.50 -14.65 -3.29
C VAL A 307 -5.51 -14.18 -2.26
N SER A 308 -6.65 -13.61 -2.65
CA SER A 308 -7.75 -13.35 -1.72
C SER A 308 -9.02 -14.10 -2.05
N PHE A 309 -9.84 -14.28 -1.03
CA PHE A 309 -11.20 -14.79 -1.11
C PHE A 309 -12.01 -14.29 0.10
N TYR A 310 -13.31 -14.57 0.09
CA TYR A 310 -14.17 -14.35 1.26
C TYR A 310 -14.35 -15.64 2.08
N SER A 311 -14.08 -15.56 3.38
CA SER A 311 -14.58 -16.52 4.35
C SER A 311 -16.08 -16.35 4.53
N THR A 312 -16.84 -17.39 4.23
CA THR A 312 -18.31 -17.40 4.20
C THR A 312 -18.93 -17.85 5.52
N TYR A 313 -18.14 -18.47 6.40
CA TYR A 313 -18.57 -19.01 7.68
C TYR A 313 -17.51 -18.83 8.77
N TYR A 314 -17.94 -18.97 10.02
CA TYR A 314 -17.07 -18.92 11.18
C TYR A 314 -16.18 -20.16 11.28
N ASN A 315 -14.94 -20.00 11.77
CA ASN A 315 -13.95 -21.09 11.94
C ASN A 315 -13.76 -21.97 10.69
N ASN A 316 -13.98 -21.39 9.52
CA ASN A 316 -13.94 -22.12 8.26
C ASN A 316 -12.48 -22.26 7.80
N THR A 317 -12.11 -23.46 7.36
CA THR A 317 -10.76 -23.75 6.86
C THR A 317 -10.75 -23.72 5.34
N TYR A 318 -9.81 -23.02 4.73
CA TYR A 318 -9.71 -22.87 3.29
C TYR A 318 -8.43 -23.51 2.78
N GLU A 319 -8.58 -24.47 1.88
CA GLU A 319 -7.50 -24.97 1.04
C GLU A 319 -7.43 -24.09 -0.21
N VAL A 320 -6.29 -23.43 -0.42
CA VAL A 320 -5.99 -22.58 -1.58
C VAL A 320 -4.89 -23.24 -2.38
N SER A 321 -5.10 -23.40 -3.68
CA SER A 321 -4.12 -23.98 -4.60
C SER A 321 -3.96 -23.13 -5.85
N VAL A 322 -2.73 -22.96 -6.31
CA VAL A 322 -2.41 -22.23 -7.55
C VAL A 322 -1.85 -23.21 -8.57
N TYR A 323 -2.45 -23.23 -9.75
CA TYR A 323 -2.00 -24.04 -10.88
C TYR A 323 -1.49 -23.13 -12.00
N THR A 324 -0.33 -23.45 -12.55
CA THR A 324 0.28 -22.77 -13.70
C THR A 324 0.40 -23.74 -14.87
N ASN A 325 0.74 -23.27 -16.08
CA ASN A 325 0.91 -24.14 -17.25
C ASN A 325 -0.30 -25.06 -17.49
N LEU A 326 -1.51 -24.50 -17.43
CA LEU A 326 -2.76 -25.25 -17.60
C LEU A 326 -2.75 -26.01 -18.93
N GLN A 327 -3.05 -27.30 -18.89
CA GLN A 327 -3.08 -28.17 -20.07
C GLN A 327 -4.47 -28.16 -20.75
N ASN A 328 -5.50 -27.76 -20.01
CA ASN A 328 -6.86 -27.62 -20.51
C ASN A 328 -7.46 -26.31 -19.97
N ALA A 329 -7.94 -25.46 -20.88
CA ALA A 329 -8.52 -24.16 -20.56
C ALA A 329 -9.85 -24.23 -19.79
N THR A 330 -10.50 -25.40 -19.73
CA THR A 330 -11.75 -25.61 -18.98
C THR A 330 -11.54 -26.41 -17.68
N ASP A 331 -10.30 -26.75 -17.35
CA ASP A 331 -9.94 -27.47 -16.13
C ASP A 331 -8.89 -26.67 -15.34
N PRO A 332 -9.34 -25.93 -14.31
CA PRO A 332 -8.47 -25.17 -13.39
C PRO A 332 -7.38 -26.01 -12.70
N SER A 333 -7.54 -27.33 -12.63
CA SER A 333 -6.60 -28.24 -11.97
C SER A 333 -5.67 -28.99 -12.93
N SER A 334 -5.77 -28.73 -14.24
CA SER A 334 -5.02 -29.45 -15.28
C SER A 334 -3.53 -29.11 -15.37
N GLY A 335 -3.07 -28.06 -14.69
CA GLY A 335 -1.70 -27.56 -14.77
C GLY A 335 -0.74 -28.11 -13.72
N THR A 336 0.43 -27.48 -13.63
CA THR A 336 1.41 -27.70 -12.56
C THR A 336 0.98 -26.99 -11.29
N LEU A 337 0.81 -27.72 -10.19
CA LEU A 337 0.59 -27.15 -8.86
C LEU A 337 1.84 -26.36 -8.43
N ALA A 338 1.72 -25.04 -8.34
CA ALA A 338 2.82 -24.12 -8.04
C ALA A 338 2.82 -23.65 -6.58
N PHE A 339 1.65 -23.65 -5.93
CA PHE A 339 1.49 -23.30 -4.52
C PHE A 339 0.24 -23.99 -3.95
N SER A 340 0.30 -24.36 -2.68
CA SER A 340 -0.88 -24.74 -1.91
C SER A 340 -0.73 -24.34 -0.45
N SER A 341 -1.82 -23.96 0.19
CA SER A 341 -1.88 -23.62 1.61
C SER A 341 -3.24 -23.99 2.20
N SER A 342 -3.27 -24.28 3.50
CA SER A 342 -4.49 -24.50 4.26
C SER A 342 -4.52 -23.53 5.43
N ILE A 343 -5.56 -22.71 5.51
CA ILE A 343 -5.68 -21.64 6.51
C ILE A 343 -7.07 -21.61 7.12
N THR A 344 -7.16 -21.46 8.43
CA THR A 344 -8.44 -21.33 9.15
C THR A 344 -8.72 -19.86 9.46
N LYS A 345 -9.93 -19.39 9.13
CA LYS A 345 -10.39 -18.04 9.48
C LYS A 345 -11.48 -18.11 10.53
N ALA A 346 -11.21 -17.50 11.68
CA ALA A 346 -12.13 -17.51 12.80
C ALA A 346 -13.43 -16.73 12.50
N ASN A 347 -13.31 -15.64 11.74
CA ASN A 347 -14.43 -14.78 11.38
C ASN A 347 -14.81 -14.93 9.90
N ILE A 348 -16.03 -14.50 9.59
CA ILE A 348 -16.49 -14.28 8.23
C ILE A 348 -15.73 -13.06 7.71
N GLY A 349 -15.56 -12.91 6.40
CA GLY A 349 -14.99 -11.67 5.86
C GLY A 349 -14.07 -11.86 4.68
N TYR A 350 -13.34 -10.81 4.33
CA TYR A 350 -12.40 -10.80 3.22
C TYR A 350 -10.98 -11.07 3.73
N TYR A 351 -10.24 -11.95 3.07
CA TYR A 351 -8.91 -12.35 3.50
C TYR A 351 -7.96 -12.50 2.32
N THR A 352 -6.76 -11.96 2.48
CA THR A 352 -5.64 -12.16 1.57
C THR A 352 -4.63 -13.11 2.21
N VAL A 353 -4.22 -14.12 1.43
CA VAL A 353 -3.28 -15.17 1.82
C VAL A 353 -2.00 -15.00 1.02
N PRO A 354 -0.86 -14.77 1.69
CA PRO A 354 0.44 -14.69 1.01
C PRO A 354 0.78 -16.00 0.29
N VAL A 355 1.31 -15.87 -0.91
CA VAL A 355 1.95 -16.97 -1.65
C VAL A 355 3.42 -16.97 -1.24
N THR A 356 3.77 -17.89 -0.34
CA THR A 356 5.09 -17.93 0.30
C THR A 356 6.16 -18.62 -0.54
N THR A 357 5.76 -19.30 -1.62
CA THR A 357 6.67 -19.86 -2.62
C THR A 357 6.80 -18.92 -3.81
N THR A 358 7.93 -18.94 -4.50
CA THR A 358 8.07 -18.17 -5.73
C THR A 358 7.23 -18.82 -6.83
N VAL A 359 6.17 -18.13 -7.26
CA VAL A 359 5.35 -18.50 -8.42
C VAL A 359 5.56 -17.45 -9.51
N SER A 360 6.36 -17.80 -10.51
CA SER A 360 6.64 -16.93 -11.66
C SER A 360 5.63 -17.14 -12.76
N LEU A 361 5.09 -16.03 -13.27
CA LEU A 361 4.17 -15.98 -14.39
C LEU A 361 4.86 -15.33 -15.59
N VAL A 362 4.58 -15.84 -16.78
CA VAL A 362 5.00 -15.24 -18.05
C VAL A 362 3.83 -14.46 -18.64
N SER A 363 4.09 -13.31 -19.27
CA SER A 363 3.04 -12.56 -19.99
C SER A 363 2.27 -13.47 -20.95
N GLY A 364 0.94 -13.41 -20.88
CA GLY A 364 0.02 -14.26 -21.64
C GLY A 364 -0.23 -15.66 -21.05
N GLN A 365 0.51 -16.08 -20.02
CA GLN A 365 0.31 -17.38 -19.38
C GLN A 365 -1.00 -17.40 -18.60
N LYS A 366 -1.79 -18.47 -18.80
CA LYS A 366 -2.94 -18.75 -17.95
C LYS A 366 -2.52 -19.45 -16.67
N PHE A 367 -3.13 -19.04 -15.56
CA PHE A 367 -2.98 -19.66 -14.26
C PHE A 367 -4.34 -19.70 -13.57
N ALA A 368 -4.53 -20.71 -12.71
CA ALA A 368 -5.77 -20.89 -11.97
C ALA A 368 -5.53 -20.79 -10.48
N ILE A 369 -6.51 -20.23 -9.78
CA ILE A 369 -6.60 -20.26 -8.34
C ILE A 369 -7.82 -21.08 -7.98
N VAL A 370 -7.61 -22.15 -7.21
CA VAL A 370 -8.64 -23.04 -6.69
C VAL A 370 -8.78 -22.80 -5.19
N VAL A 371 -10.01 -22.58 -4.73
CA VAL A 371 -10.36 -22.38 -3.32
C VAL A 371 -11.42 -23.39 -2.91
N LYS A 372 -11.19 -24.08 -1.80
CA LYS A 372 -12.13 -25.01 -1.19
C LYS A 372 -12.32 -24.65 0.28
N GLY A 373 -13.52 -24.15 0.62
CA GLY A 373 -13.92 -23.88 1.99
C GLY A 373 -14.42 -25.15 2.67
N ILE A 374 -13.84 -25.49 3.81
CA ILE A 374 -14.09 -26.66 4.64
C ILE A 374 -14.71 -26.16 5.95
N PRO A 375 -16.04 -26.22 6.08
CA PRO A 375 -16.72 -25.74 7.27
C PRO A 375 -16.23 -26.45 8.53
N SER A 376 -16.37 -25.77 9.68
CA SER A 376 -15.90 -26.30 10.96
C SER A 376 -16.68 -27.54 11.41
N ASP A 377 -17.95 -27.61 11.02
CA ASP A 377 -18.81 -28.79 11.15
C ASP A 377 -19.36 -29.21 9.78
N PRO A 378 -18.62 -30.02 9.00
CA PRO A 378 -19.03 -30.48 7.67
C PRO A 378 -20.36 -31.24 7.59
N THR A 379 -20.90 -31.67 8.73
CA THR A 379 -22.17 -32.40 8.80
C THR A 379 -23.35 -31.46 8.83
N ASN A 380 -23.21 -30.30 9.49
CA ASN A 380 -24.32 -29.39 9.78
C ASN A 380 -24.17 -28.00 9.14
N GLU A 381 -22.95 -27.64 8.73
CA GLU A 381 -22.66 -26.37 8.09
C GLU A 381 -22.50 -26.54 6.57
N PRO A 382 -22.94 -25.54 5.79
CA PRO A 382 -22.89 -25.63 4.34
C PRO A 382 -21.48 -25.42 3.79
N TRP A 383 -21.17 -26.14 2.71
CA TRP A 383 -19.95 -25.97 1.93
C TRP A 383 -20.17 -24.87 0.90
N VAL A 384 -19.87 -23.62 1.25
CA VAL A 384 -20.25 -22.42 0.49
C VAL A 384 -19.06 -21.56 0.04
N GLN A 385 -19.15 -21.02 -1.17
CA GLN A 385 -18.23 -20.06 -1.75
C GLN A 385 -18.95 -18.78 -2.16
N ALA A 386 -18.31 -17.64 -1.87
CA ALA A 386 -18.79 -16.30 -2.21
C ALA A 386 -18.62 -16.02 -3.71
N TYR A 387 -19.62 -15.38 -4.31
CA TYR A 387 -19.55 -14.91 -5.69
C TYR A 387 -20.25 -13.56 -5.87
N GLU A 388 -19.78 -12.82 -6.87
CA GLU A 388 -20.45 -11.65 -7.42
C GLU A 388 -21.54 -12.13 -8.38
N ASP A 389 -22.71 -11.52 -8.33
CA ASP A 389 -23.77 -11.72 -9.34
C ASP A 389 -24.55 -10.43 -9.57
N LYS A 390 -25.29 -10.41 -10.67
CA LYS A 390 -26.20 -9.33 -11.02
C LYS A 390 -27.42 -9.36 -10.11
N GLN A 391 -27.58 -8.28 -9.35
CA GLN A 391 -28.81 -7.99 -8.61
C GLN A 391 -29.33 -6.63 -9.03
N SER A 392 -30.62 -6.56 -9.38
CA SER A 392 -31.30 -5.31 -9.71
C SER A 392 -31.17 -4.31 -8.57
N ASP A 393 -30.92 -3.05 -8.91
CA ASP A 393 -30.89 -1.91 -7.98
C ASP A 393 -29.81 -2.05 -6.88
N TYR A 394 -28.76 -2.82 -7.15
CA TYR A 394 -27.60 -2.97 -6.29
C TYR A 394 -26.32 -3.23 -7.08
N SER A 395 -26.25 -4.37 -7.78
CA SER A 395 -25.07 -4.83 -8.52
C SER A 395 -25.38 -5.11 -9.99
N SER A 396 -26.20 -4.26 -10.61
CA SER A 396 -26.74 -4.53 -11.95
C SER A 396 -25.68 -4.63 -13.05
N SER A 397 -24.50 -4.05 -12.82
CA SER A 397 -23.34 -4.07 -13.71
C SER A 397 -22.46 -5.32 -13.59
N ALA A 398 -22.74 -6.22 -12.65
CA ALA A 398 -22.03 -7.50 -12.56
C ALA A 398 -22.16 -8.29 -13.86
N SER A 399 -21.06 -8.87 -14.30
CA SER A 399 -20.98 -9.61 -15.56
C SER A 399 -19.91 -10.68 -15.51
N SER A 400 -20.07 -11.72 -16.33
CA SER A 400 -19.05 -12.76 -16.48
C SER A 400 -18.90 -13.21 -17.93
N GLN A 401 -17.85 -13.97 -18.19
CA GLN A 401 -17.57 -14.60 -19.47
C GLN A 401 -17.25 -16.07 -19.25
N LEU A 402 -17.56 -16.89 -20.26
CA LEU A 402 -17.10 -18.28 -20.30
C LEU A 402 -15.58 -18.33 -20.19
N GLY A 403 -15.08 -19.29 -19.41
CA GLY A 403 -13.67 -19.52 -19.15
C GLY A 403 -13.09 -18.74 -17.97
N GLN A 404 -13.88 -17.93 -17.26
CA GLN A 404 -13.41 -17.16 -16.10
C GLN A 404 -13.50 -17.95 -14.80
N SER A 405 -14.73 -18.29 -14.39
CA SER A 405 -15.04 -18.93 -13.11
C SER A 405 -15.51 -20.37 -13.29
N PHE A 406 -15.12 -21.25 -12.39
CA PHE A 406 -15.45 -22.67 -12.42
C PHE A 406 -15.82 -23.18 -11.04
N TYR A 407 -16.63 -24.23 -10.99
CA TYR A 407 -16.96 -24.93 -9.75
C TYR A 407 -16.88 -26.44 -9.90
N SER A 408 -16.62 -27.13 -8.80
CA SER A 408 -16.54 -28.58 -8.74
C SER A 408 -17.01 -29.12 -7.39
N SER A 409 -17.55 -30.34 -7.39
CA SER A 409 -17.93 -31.06 -6.16
C SER A 409 -16.84 -32.04 -5.68
N ASN A 410 -15.81 -32.28 -6.49
CA ASN A 410 -14.76 -33.27 -6.22
C ASN A 410 -13.34 -32.74 -6.48
N GLY A 411 -13.20 -31.53 -7.04
CA GLY A 411 -11.92 -30.91 -7.35
C GLY A 411 -11.25 -31.42 -8.63
N SER A 412 -11.91 -32.29 -9.40
CA SER A 412 -11.37 -32.90 -10.63
C SER A 412 -12.32 -32.86 -11.82
N SER A 413 -13.62 -32.68 -11.58
CA SER A 413 -14.64 -32.50 -12.61
C SER A 413 -15.22 -31.10 -12.51
N TRP A 414 -14.82 -30.24 -13.43
CA TRP A 414 -15.11 -28.81 -13.41
C TRP A 414 -16.25 -28.45 -14.35
N LYS A 415 -17.03 -27.45 -13.95
CA LYS A 415 -18.07 -26.83 -14.76
C LYS A 415 -17.82 -25.34 -14.80
N ASP A 416 -17.96 -24.76 -15.98
CA ASP A 416 -17.94 -23.32 -16.15
C ASP A 416 -19.14 -22.70 -15.43
N PHE A 417 -18.89 -21.66 -14.64
CA PHE A 417 -19.93 -21.04 -13.84
C PHE A 417 -20.85 -20.15 -14.67
N ALA A 418 -20.34 -19.53 -15.73
CA ALA A 418 -21.13 -18.67 -16.63
C ALA A 418 -22.15 -19.45 -17.45
N GLU A 419 -21.93 -20.75 -17.72
CA GLU A 419 -22.95 -21.63 -18.30
C GLU A 419 -24.18 -21.79 -17.40
N ARG A 420 -24.00 -21.60 -16.08
CA ARG A 420 -25.06 -21.74 -15.09
C ARG A 420 -25.66 -20.39 -14.68
N ILE A 421 -24.81 -19.40 -14.44
CA ILE A 421 -25.18 -18.03 -14.05
C ILE A 421 -24.31 -17.06 -14.89
N PRO A 422 -24.81 -16.58 -16.04
CA PRO A 422 -24.02 -15.81 -17.03
C PRO A 422 -23.51 -14.44 -16.56
N THR A 423 -23.84 -14.03 -15.35
CA THR A 423 -23.45 -12.74 -14.75
C THR A 423 -22.53 -12.90 -13.55
N ALA A 424 -22.15 -14.15 -13.22
CA ALA A 424 -21.51 -14.45 -11.95
C ALA A 424 -20.05 -14.88 -12.07
N ASN A 425 -19.24 -14.41 -11.13
CA ASN A 425 -17.86 -14.82 -10.93
C ASN A 425 -17.58 -15.08 -9.44
N PHE A 426 -16.79 -16.12 -9.12
CA PHE A 426 -16.39 -16.34 -7.73
C PHE A 426 -15.48 -15.21 -7.25
N CYS A 427 -15.65 -14.83 -5.98
CA CYS A 427 -14.86 -13.78 -5.36
C CYS A 427 -13.46 -14.27 -4.99
N ILE A 428 -12.63 -14.47 -6.01
CA ILE A 428 -11.25 -14.92 -5.91
C ILE A 428 -10.40 -13.91 -6.68
N LYS A 429 -9.37 -13.37 -6.04
CA LYS A 429 -8.43 -12.43 -6.67
C LYS A 429 -7.00 -12.92 -6.55
N ALA A 430 -6.17 -12.52 -7.52
CA ALA A 430 -4.74 -12.77 -7.52
C ALA A 430 -3.99 -11.44 -7.45
N PHE A 431 -2.95 -11.38 -6.64
CA PHE A 431 -2.10 -10.20 -6.51
C PHE A 431 -0.70 -10.55 -6.93
N THR A 432 -0.20 -9.80 -7.90
CA THR A 432 1.15 -9.95 -8.39
C THR A 432 1.93 -8.69 -8.08
N ALA A 433 3.22 -8.89 -7.93
CA ALA A 433 4.19 -7.82 -8.09
C ALA A 433 4.95 -8.15 -9.36
N GLY A 434 5.05 -7.17 -10.25
CA GLY A 434 5.96 -7.22 -11.38
C GLY A 434 7.29 -7.84 -10.93
N SER A 435 7.86 -8.71 -11.76
CA SER A 435 9.21 -9.16 -11.49
C SER A 435 10.05 -7.90 -11.35
N THR A 436 10.72 -7.71 -10.21
CA THR A 436 11.65 -6.61 -9.92
C THR A 436 12.85 -6.66 -10.88
N SER A 437 12.63 -6.76 -12.19
CA SER A 437 13.70 -6.84 -13.18
C SER A 437 14.24 -5.47 -13.57
N ASP A 438 13.78 -4.39 -12.93
CA ASP A 438 14.34 -3.06 -13.14
C ASP A 438 14.37 -2.24 -11.84
N PHE A 439 15.09 -2.75 -10.84
CA PHE A 439 15.71 -1.80 -9.93
C PHE A 439 16.75 -1.00 -10.71
N THR A 440 16.88 0.28 -10.40
CA THR A 440 17.83 1.17 -11.04
C THR A 440 18.93 1.49 -10.05
N VAL A 441 20.15 1.60 -10.57
CA VAL A 441 21.33 1.99 -9.79
C VAL A 441 21.91 3.22 -10.45
N ALA A 442 22.00 4.30 -9.68
CA ALA A 442 22.72 5.50 -10.04
C ALA A 442 23.94 5.64 -9.14
N ILE A 443 25.05 6.15 -9.72
CA ILE A 443 26.24 6.51 -8.97
C ILE A 443 26.60 7.96 -9.25
N ASN A 444 27.09 8.65 -8.22
CA ASN A 444 27.70 9.96 -8.31
C ASN A 444 29.08 9.92 -7.63
N ALA A 445 29.97 10.82 -8.04
CA ALA A 445 31.31 10.96 -7.46
C ALA A 445 31.72 12.42 -7.38
N SER A 446 32.49 12.79 -6.36
CA SER A 446 32.99 14.15 -6.17
C SER A 446 34.37 14.16 -5.50
N PRO A 447 35.37 14.89 -6.06
CA PRO A 447 35.36 15.53 -7.38
C PRO A 447 35.50 14.53 -8.54
N LEU A 448 35.09 14.90 -9.76
CA LEU A 448 35.27 14.07 -10.97
C LEU A 448 36.65 14.23 -11.63
N SER A 449 37.37 15.30 -11.29
CA SER A 449 38.72 15.55 -11.78
C SER A 449 39.52 16.44 -10.83
N GLY A 450 40.83 16.27 -10.83
CA GLY A 450 41.79 17.07 -10.07
C GLY A 450 43.19 16.46 -10.14
N ASP A 451 44.16 17.08 -9.49
CA ASP A 451 45.54 16.58 -9.52
C ASP A 451 45.71 15.31 -8.68
N ALA A 452 46.56 14.39 -9.16
CA ALA A 452 46.98 13.23 -8.38
C ALA A 452 47.93 13.66 -7.23
N PRO A 453 47.77 13.11 -6.01
CA PRO A 453 46.74 12.15 -5.58
C PRO A 453 45.35 12.80 -5.42
N LEU A 454 44.32 12.15 -5.99
CA LEU A 454 42.94 12.65 -5.99
C LEU A 454 42.05 11.77 -5.11
N ASP A 455 41.58 12.31 -3.97
CA ASP A 455 40.58 11.68 -3.11
C ASP A 455 39.17 11.91 -3.66
N VAL A 456 38.42 10.83 -3.90
CA VAL A 456 37.06 10.88 -4.46
C VAL A 456 36.08 10.17 -3.53
N GLN A 457 34.97 10.83 -3.20
CA GLN A 457 33.82 10.24 -2.51
C GLN A 457 32.79 9.76 -3.53
N PHE A 458 32.37 8.50 -3.41
CA PHE A 458 31.29 7.93 -4.20
C PHE A 458 29.99 7.90 -3.40
N THR A 459 28.87 8.12 -4.09
CA THR A 459 27.52 7.95 -3.53
C THR A 459 26.66 7.12 -4.45
N THR A 460 25.91 6.19 -3.85
CA THR A 460 25.02 5.25 -4.54
C THR A 460 23.57 5.63 -4.30
N THR A 461 22.73 5.46 -5.30
CA THR A 461 21.28 5.53 -5.15
C THR A 461 20.66 4.31 -5.83
N VAL A 462 19.95 3.51 -5.05
CA VAL A 462 19.17 2.37 -5.55
C VAL A 462 17.70 2.76 -5.50
N THR A 463 17.00 2.63 -6.63
CA THR A 463 15.56 2.88 -6.71
C THR A 463 14.86 1.60 -7.11
N ASN A 464 13.85 1.19 -6.33
CA ASN A 464 13.24 -0.15 -6.36
C ASN A 464 14.24 -1.27 -5.98
N GLY A 465 13.80 -2.52 -6.04
CA GLY A 465 14.61 -3.70 -5.70
C GLY A 465 14.25 -4.33 -4.36
N THR A 466 14.77 -5.52 -4.10
CA THR A 466 14.49 -6.30 -2.89
C THR A 466 15.68 -6.24 -1.93
N GLU A 467 15.49 -5.82 -0.68
CA GLU A 467 16.55 -5.87 0.33
C GLU A 467 16.87 -7.32 0.77
N PRO A 468 18.11 -7.63 1.21
CA PRO A 468 19.27 -6.73 1.35
C PRO A 468 20.03 -6.51 0.03
N PHE A 469 20.68 -5.35 -0.11
CA PHE A 469 21.56 -5.04 -1.23
C PHE A 469 23.03 -5.37 -0.92
N VAL A 470 23.72 -5.95 -1.92
CA VAL A 470 25.15 -6.26 -1.88
C VAL A 470 25.88 -5.40 -2.92
N TYR A 471 26.88 -4.64 -2.47
CA TYR A 471 27.64 -3.71 -3.30
C TYR A 471 29.00 -4.30 -3.67
N SER A 472 29.43 -4.09 -4.91
CA SER A 472 30.74 -4.49 -5.42
C SER A 472 31.30 -3.41 -6.34
N TRP A 473 32.41 -2.81 -5.92
CA TRP A 473 33.10 -1.73 -6.62
C TRP A 473 34.40 -2.20 -7.24
N THR A 474 34.70 -1.67 -8.43
CA THR A 474 36.04 -1.66 -9.03
C THR A 474 36.38 -0.23 -9.44
N PHE A 475 37.52 0.30 -9.04
CA PHE A 475 37.83 1.72 -9.27
C PHE A 475 38.60 2.02 -10.57
N GLY A 476 38.95 0.99 -11.33
CA GLY A 476 39.70 1.09 -12.59
C GLY A 476 41.23 1.08 -12.43
N ASP A 477 41.74 0.95 -11.20
CA ASP A 477 43.17 0.92 -10.86
C ASP A 477 43.58 -0.36 -10.11
N SER A 478 42.79 -1.44 -10.25
CA SER A 478 42.87 -2.73 -9.55
C SER A 478 42.37 -2.79 -8.10
N SER A 479 42.02 -1.66 -7.49
CA SER A 479 41.39 -1.64 -6.16
C SER A 479 39.88 -1.90 -6.23
N THR A 480 39.30 -2.35 -5.11
CA THR A 480 37.89 -2.73 -4.97
C THR A 480 37.31 -2.30 -3.61
N SER A 481 35.98 -2.28 -3.49
CA SER A 481 35.26 -2.07 -2.23
C SER A 481 33.91 -2.78 -2.23
N THR A 482 33.37 -3.04 -1.04
CA THR A 482 32.02 -3.59 -0.82
C THR A 482 31.10 -2.66 -0.01
N GLU A 483 31.57 -1.44 0.30
CA GLU A 483 30.75 -0.43 0.97
C GLU A 483 29.73 0.19 0.00
N GLU A 484 28.60 0.65 0.53
CA GLU A 484 27.57 1.34 -0.28
C GLU A 484 28.09 2.66 -0.85
N ASN A 485 28.82 3.44 -0.04
CA ASN A 485 29.30 4.78 -0.36
C ASN A 485 30.80 4.95 -0.03
N PRO A 486 31.72 4.29 -0.78
CA PRO A 486 33.14 4.29 -0.46
C PRO A 486 33.86 5.61 -0.78
N THR A 487 35.01 5.82 -0.15
CA THR A 487 36.03 6.79 -0.59
C THR A 487 37.19 6.06 -1.25
N HIS A 488 37.80 6.66 -2.28
CA HIS A 488 38.96 6.09 -2.96
C HIS A 488 39.96 7.16 -3.40
N GLN A 489 41.26 6.86 -3.32
CA GLN A 489 42.34 7.78 -3.69
C GLN A 489 43.06 7.30 -4.97
N TYR A 490 43.02 8.12 -6.02
CA TYR A 490 43.76 7.90 -7.25
C TYR A 490 45.16 8.53 -7.16
N THR A 491 46.18 7.71 -6.89
CA THR A 491 47.55 8.18 -6.60
C THR A 491 48.38 8.54 -7.83
N VAL A 492 48.00 8.05 -9.01
CA VAL A 492 48.71 8.27 -10.27
C VAL A 492 47.80 9.06 -11.22
N ALA A 493 48.40 9.95 -12.01
CA ALA A 493 47.67 10.66 -13.05
C ALA A 493 47.16 9.67 -14.11
N GLY A 494 45.88 9.74 -14.44
CA GLY A 494 45.21 8.80 -15.32
C GLY A 494 43.72 9.07 -15.45
N SER A 495 43.09 8.36 -16.39
CA SER A 495 41.63 8.30 -16.53
C SER A 495 41.17 6.93 -16.04
N TYR A 496 40.32 6.93 -15.02
CA TYR A 496 39.85 5.72 -14.36
C TYR A 496 38.33 5.57 -14.53
N THR A 497 37.86 4.36 -14.75
CA THR A 497 36.43 4.05 -14.83
C THR A 497 36.02 3.30 -13.57
N ALA A 498 35.41 4.00 -12.62
CA ALA A 498 34.83 3.38 -11.44
C ALA A 498 33.51 2.71 -11.81
N THR A 499 33.36 1.43 -11.48
CA THR A 499 32.20 0.60 -11.81
C THR A 499 31.61 0.03 -10.53
N LEU A 500 30.32 0.25 -10.32
CA LEU A 500 29.53 -0.35 -9.25
C LEU A 500 28.64 -1.44 -9.84
N THR A 501 28.63 -2.61 -9.20
CA THR A 501 27.59 -3.62 -9.36
C THR A 501 26.84 -3.77 -8.04
N VAL A 502 25.51 -3.62 -8.09
CA VAL A 502 24.62 -3.89 -6.96
C VAL A 502 23.85 -5.17 -7.26
N THR A 503 23.76 -6.06 -6.29
CA THR A 503 22.91 -7.26 -6.33
C THR A 503 21.85 -7.15 -5.25
N ASP A 504 20.58 -7.39 -5.59
CA ASP A 504 19.47 -7.36 -4.65
C ASP A 504 19.20 -8.73 -3.99
N GLY A 505 18.28 -8.78 -3.03
CA GLY A 505 17.88 -9.99 -2.29
C GLY A 505 17.26 -11.08 -3.17
N ASP A 506 16.83 -10.73 -4.38
CA ASP A 506 16.34 -11.67 -5.41
C ASP A 506 17.46 -12.18 -6.33
N SER A 507 18.72 -11.90 -6.01
CA SER A 507 19.92 -12.29 -6.77
C SER A 507 20.01 -11.68 -8.18
N LYS A 508 19.39 -10.51 -8.41
CA LYS A 508 19.50 -9.76 -9.66
C LYS A 508 20.57 -8.68 -9.53
N SER A 509 21.35 -8.46 -10.59
CA SER A 509 22.44 -7.47 -10.57
C SER A 509 22.25 -6.37 -11.61
N LYS A 510 22.63 -5.14 -11.24
CA LYS A 510 22.73 -3.98 -12.14
C LYS A 510 24.11 -3.35 -12.00
N THR A 511 24.66 -2.90 -13.12
CA THR A 511 25.99 -2.32 -13.19
C THR A 511 25.94 -0.93 -13.81
N THR A 512 26.66 0.02 -13.22
CA THR A 512 26.82 1.38 -13.73
C THR A 512 28.25 1.87 -13.50
N SER A 513 28.69 2.90 -14.23
CA SER A 513 30.07 3.37 -14.22
C SER A 513 30.20 4.88 -14.39
N ILE A 514 31.24 5.46 -13.79
CA ILE A 514 31.58 6.88 -13.86
C ILE A 514 33.08 7.05 -14.08
N THR A 515 33.47 8.04 -14.88
CA THR A 515 34.87 8.32 -15.20
C THR A 515 35.44 9.38 -14.26
N ILE A 516 36.60 9.08 -13.68
CA ILE A 516 37.39 9.98 -12.84
C ILE A 516 38.70 10.32 -13.57
N LYS A 517 39.08 11.60 -13.57
CA LYS A 517 40.31 12.06 -14.23
C LYS A 517 41.29 12.67 -13.23
N ALA A 518 42.32 11.92 -12.87
CA ALA A 518 43.44 12.43 -12.09
C ALA A 518 44.49 13.04 -13.03
N THR A 519 44.80 14.33 -12.90
CA THR A 519 45.78 15.03 -13.72
C THR A 519 47.17 14.99 -13.09
N SER A 520 48.21 14.99 -13.93
CA SER A 520 49.56 15.24 -13.43
C SER A 520 49.61 16.67 -12.93
N ILE A 521 50.21 16.87 -11.75
CA ILE A 521 50.58 18.21 -11.28
C ILE A 521 51.44 18.83 -12.38
N THR A 522 50.91 19.83 -13.06
CA THR A 522 51.73 20.68 -13.94
C THR A 522 52.39 21.69 -13.02
N PRO A 523 53.73 21.72 -12.91
CA PRO A 523 54.39 22.76 -12.14
C PRO A 523 54.07 24.11 -12.79
N ASP A 524 53.38 24.98 -12.06
CA ASP A 524 53.26 26.37 -12.46
C ASP A 524 54.63 27.05 -12.27
N CYS A 525 55.42 27.12 -13.34
CA CYS A 525 56.74 27.74 -13.29
C CYS A 525 56.67 29.24 -12.85
N GLN A 526 55.51 29.90 -12.93
CA GLN A 526 55.35 31.29 -12.47
C GLN A 526 55.32 31.39 -10.94
N ALA A 527 54.63 30.47 -10.26
CA ALA A 527 54.53 30.44 -8.80
C ALA A 527 55.84 30.00 -8.10
N GLU A 528 56.65 29.15 -8.73
CA GLU A 528 57.97 28.78 -8.20
C GLU A 528 59.02 29.89 -8.35
N TYR A 529 58.96 30.69 -9.44
CA TYR A 529 59.85 31.84 -9.64
C TYR A 529 59.65 32.94 -8.58
N GLU A 530 58.41 33.28 -8.22
CA GLU A 530 58.12 34.31 -7.21
C GLU A 530 58.66 33.94 -5.81
N LYS A 531 58.73 32.64 -5.49
CA LYS A 531 59.37 32.14 -4.26
C LYS A 531 60.90 32.15 -4.35
N GLY A 532 61.47 31.89 -5.53
CA GLY A 532 62.93 31.88 -5.76
C GLY A 532 63.56 33.28 -5.79
N PHE A 533 62.86 34.30 -6.31
CA PHE A 533 63.34 35.68 -6.38
C PHE A 533 63.54 36.32 -5.00
N GLN A 534 62.71 35.95 -4.02
CA GLN A 534 62.88 36.39 -2.61
C GLN A 534 64.10 35.75 -1.92
N ALA A 535 64.65 34.67 -2.47
CA ALA A 535 65.70 33.86 -1.84
C ALA A 535 67.10 34.00 -2.47
N GLY A 536 67.27 34.80 -3.53
CA GLY A 536 68.59 35.16 -4.07
C GLY A 536 69.40 34.00 -4.71
N TYR A 537 68.75 33.07 -5.40
CA TYR A 537 69.43 31.94 -6.05
C TYR A 537 70.15 32.33 -7.36
N GLN A 538 71.36 31.78 -7.57
CA GLN A 538 72.18 31.89 -8.79
C GLN A 538 72.09 30.59 -9.62
N GLU A 539 72.44 30.71 -10.92
CA GLU A 539 72.24 29.75 -12.01
C GLU A 539 72.49 28.26 -11.71
N GLY A 540 71.66 27.39 -12.32
CA GLY A 540 71.99 25.97 -12.53
C GLY A 540 71.20 24.92 -11.75
N LEU A 541 70.18 25.28 -10.95
CA LEU A 541 69.38 24.30 -10.22
C LEU A 541 68.05 24.00 -10.91
N ALA A 542 68.01 22.94 -11.72
CA ALA A 542 66.77 22.31 -12.15
C ALA A 542 66.16 21.53 -10.98
N LYS A 543 64.99 21.97 -10.49
CA LYS A 543 64.05 21.13 -9.75
C LYS A 543 62.67 21.33 -10.35
N GLY A 544 61.92 20.24 -10.51
CA GLY A 544 60.55 20.28 -11.05
C GLY A 544 60.40 20.37 -12.57
N GLY A 545 61.49 20.39 -13.35
CA GLY A 545 61.40 20.41 -14.82
C GLY A 545 61.20 21.81 -15.45
N CYS A 546 61.43 22.90 -14.71
CA CYS A 546 61.57 24.24 -15.25
C CYS A 546 63.07 24.61 -15.33
N ALA A 547 63.54 25.19 -16.44
CA ALA A 547 64.91 25.68 -16.60
C ALA A 547 64.92 27.10 -17.17
N VAL A 548 65.88 27.92 -16.77
CA VAL A 548 66.11 29.29 -17.28
C VAL A 548 67.42 29.28 -18.07
N LEU A 549 67.41 29.81 -19.29
CA LEU A 549 68.61 30.04 -20.09
C LEU A 549 68.72 31.55 -20.37
N GLU A 550 69.73 32.21 -19.79
CA GLU A 550 70.11 33.57 -20.19
C GLU A 550 71.05 33.49 -21.41
N TYR A 551 70.78 34.29 -22.45
CA TYR A 551 71.72 34.50 -23.56
C TYR A 551 72.03 35.99 -23.70
N ASP A 552 73.31 36.35 -23.57
CA ASP A 552 73.80 37.70 -23.87
C ASP A 552 73.98 37.87 -25.39
N PHE A 553 73.03 38.52 -26.07
CA PHE A 553 73.21 38.94 -27.46
C PHE A 553 73.73 40.39 -27.54
N SER A 554 74.92 40.56 -28.12
CA SER A 554 75.43 41.87 -28.53
C SER A 554 74.94 42.21 -29.95
N ILE A 555 73.77 42.84 -30.07
CA ILE A 555 73.26 43.31 -31.38
C ILE A 555 73.87 44.69 -31.70
N SER A 556 74.63 44.76 -32.79
CA SER A 556 75.08 46.02 -33.40
C SER A 556 74.18 46.37 -34.59
N MET A 557 73.70 47.61 -34.64
CA MET A 557 72.84 48.26 -35.66
C MET A 557 71.32 48.17 -35.46
N LEU A 558 70.73 49.16 -34.78
CA LEU A 558 70.04 50.26 -35.45
C LEU A 558 69.89 51.44 -34.48
N CYS A 559 70.16 52.66 -34.96
CA CYS A 559 70.13 53.89 -34.19
C CYS A 559 68.72 54.22 -33.66
N ILE A 560 68.57 54.39 -32.34
CA ILE A 560 67.65 55.38 -31.76
C ILE A 560 68.51 56.34 -30.96
N ASN A 561 68.72 57.51 -31.53
CA ASN A 561 69.52 58.58 -30.95
C ASN A 561 68.65 59.33 -29.94
N VAL A 562 68.68 58.90 -28.67
CA VAL A 562 68.22 59.72 -27.54
C VAL A 562 69.28 59.62 -26.44
N LEU A 563 70.07 60.67 -26.30
CA LEU A 563 70.85 61.01 -25.10
C LEU A 563 71.81 59.93 -24.57
N GLY A 564 72.79 59.51 -25.39
CA GLY A 564 74.14 59.18 -24.89
C GLY A 564 74.36 57.96 -23.98
N THR A 565 73.35 57.14 -23.67
CA THR A 565 73.51 55.90 -22.88
C THR A 565 73.07 54.67 -23.67
N LYS A 566 73.98 53.71 -23.87
CA LYS A 566 73.64 52.35 -24.34
C LYS A 566 72.87 51.64 -23.23
N MET A 567 71.59 51.37 -23.42
CA MET A 567 70.82 50.48 -22.53
C MET A 567 70.95 49.04 -23.04
N PRO A 568 71.47 48.09 -22.25
CA PRO A 568 71.36 46.67 -22.59
C PRO A 568 69.90 46.25 -22.45
N ILE A 569 69.33 45.64 -23.50
CA ILE A 569 68.02 44.99 -23.41
C ILE A 569 68.29 43.55 -22.96
N LYS A 570 67.80 43.17 -21.78
CA LYS A 570 67.84 41.77 -21.31
C LYS A 570 66.59 41.07 -21.85
N LEU A 571 66.77 39.95 -22.56
CA LEU A 571 65.70 39.11 -23.08
C LEU A 571 65.83 37.74 -22.42
N ASP A 572 64.93 37.46 -21.48
CA ASP A 572 64.89 36.17 -20.79
C ASP A 572 64.00 35.19 -21.57
N PHE A 573 64.53 34.02 -21.89
CA PHE A 573 63.81 32.96 -22.60
C PHE A 573 63.35 31.88 -21.60
N PHE A 574 62.05 31.58 -21.61
CA PHE A 574 61.46 30.52 -20.81
C PHE A 574 60.95 29.42 -21.73
N TYR A 575 61.30 28.16 -21.43
CA TYR A 575 60.71 27.02 -22.12
C TYR A 575 60.47 25.87 -21.13
N ASN A 576 59.41 25.12 -21.37
CA ASN A 576 59.17 23.86 -20.68
C ASN A 576 60.00 22.78 -21.39
N VAL A 577 60.87 22.08 -20.66
CA VAL A 577 61.70 21.00 -21.26
C VAL A 577 60.87 19.85 -21.84
N ASN A 578 59.60 19.73 -21.47
CA ASN A 578 58.68 18.70 -21.93
C ASN A 578 57.69 19.18 -23.02
N ASP A 579 57.71 20.45 -23.44
CA ASP A 579 56.86 20.98 -24.52
C ASP A 579 57.66 21.95 -25.43
N PRO A 580 58.17 21.49 -26.59
CA PRO A 580 59.07 22.27 -27.44
C PRO A 580 58.40 23.38 -28.27
N TYR A 581 57.08 23.63 -28.15
CA TYR A 581 56.37 24.60 -28.99
C TYR A 581 55.65 25.75 -28.25
N GLY A 582 55.64 25.76 -26.91
CA GLY A 582 55.03 26.82 -26.11
C GLY A 582 56.00 27.95 -25.75
N TYR A 583 56.08 29.01 -26.56
CA TYR A 583 56.90 30.19 -26.26
C TYR A 583 56.04 31.32 -25.68
N TYR A 584 56.49 31.93 -24.57
CA TYR A 584 55.89 33.14 -24.02
C TYR A 584 56.92 34.27 -23.96
N TRP A 585 56.48 35.49 -24.29
CA TRP A 585 57.31 36.69 -24.32
C TRP A 585 56.90 37.62 -23.18
N LYS A 586 57.86 38.14 -22.42
CA LYS A 586 57.61 39.25 -21.50
C LYS A 586 58.71 40.29 -21.67
N TYR A 587 58.33 41.48 -22.10
CA TYR A 587 59.23 42.63 -22.17
C TYR A 587 59.38 43.21 -20.76
N ASN A 588 60.62 43.29 -20.26
CA ASN A 588 60.96 44.14 -19.14
C ASN A 588 61.70 45.36 -19.72
N TYR A 589 61.20 46.56 -19.43
CA TYR A 589 61.87 47.83 -19.73
C TYR A 589 62.85 48.21 -18.62
#